data_AF-A0A382H3Q5-F1
#
_entry.id   AF-A0A382H3Q5-F1
#
_cell.length_a   1.000
_cell.length_b   1.000
_cell.length_c   1.000
_cell.angle_alpha   90.00
_cell.angle_beta   90.00
_cell.angle_gamma   90.00
#
_symmetry.space_group_name_H-M   'P 1'
#
loop_
_entity.id
_entity.type
_entity.pdbx_description
1 polymer ?
#
loop_
_entity_poly.entity_id
_entity_poly.type
_entity_poly.pdbx_seq_one_letter_code
_entity_poly.pdbx_strand_id
1 'polypeptide(L)' 'MHMTEFGILESISRLEKILERNQSNSWLSLTSATKYTGLSKSTLRRAVSKGELRVSRSTGKLLFQTKWIDKWLVG' A
#
# COMPACT_ATOMS: atom_id res chain seq x y z
N MET A 1 35.98 0.35 -20.56
CA MET A 1 35.50 0.45 -19.17
C MET A 1 34.11 1.10 -19.11
N HIS A 2 33.15 0.68 -19.97
CA HIS A 2 31.79 1.26 -20.04
C HIS A 2 30.67 0.22 -19.97
N MET A 3 30.96 -1.07 -20.19
CA MET A 3 29.94 -2.11 -20.21
C MET A 3 29.46 -2.54 -18.81
N THR A 4 30.34 -2.49 -17.81
CA THR A 4 30.00 -2.87 -16.42
C THR A 4 29.09 -1.83 -15.76
N GLU A 5 29.32 -0.55 -16.04
CA GLU A 5 28.49 0.55 -15.53
C GLU A 5 27.08 0.52 -16.13
N PHE A 6 26.96 0.22 -17.43
CA PHE A 6 25.66 0.06 -18.09
C PHE A 6 24.84 -1.11 -17.52
N GLY A 7 25.48 -2.26 -17.25
CA GLY A 7 24.80 -3.41 -16.66
C GLY A 7 24.29 -3.16 -15.24
N ILE A 8 25.02 -2.38 -14.44
CA ILE A 8 24.60 -1.97 -13.10
C ILE A 8 23.40 -1.01 -13.19
N LEU A 9 23.44 -0.01 -14.08
CA LEU A 9 22.35 0.93 -14.26
C LEU A 9 21.05 0.25 -14.75
N GLU A 10 21.15 -0.68 -15.68
CA GLU A 10 19.99 -1.45 -16.16
C GLU A 10 19.38 -2.30 -15.03
N SER A 11 20.23 -2.93 -14.22
CA SER A 11 19.79 -3.70 -13.06
C SER A 11 19.08 -2.83 -12.02
N ILE A 12 19.61 -1.63 -11.73
CA ILE A 12 18.97 -0.67 -10.82
C ILE A 12 17.61 -0.24 -11.37
N SER A 13 17.55 0.16 -12.63
CA SER A 13 16.29 0.61 -13.25
C SER A 13 15.23 -0.50 -13.28
N ARG A 14 15.66 -1.75 -13.49
CA ARG A 14 14.78 -2.92 -13.40
C ARG A 14 14.26 -3.14 -11.99
N LEU A 15 15.10 -3.00 -10.96
CA LEU A 15 14.68 -3.12 -9.56
C LEU A 15 13.69 -2.03 -9.15
N GLU A 16 13.93 -0.78 -9.54
CA GLU A 16 13.02 0.35 -9.30
C GLU A 16 11.63 0.06 -9.87
N LYS A 17 11.56 -0.40 -11.12
CA LYS A 17 10.30 -0.71 -11.80
C LYS A 17 9.51 -1.86 -11.14
N ILE A 18 10.21 -2.84 -10.58
CA ILE A 18 9.59 -3.94 -9.83
C ILE A 18 9.02 -3.43 -8.50
N LEU A 19 9.74 -2.54 -7.82
CA LEU A 19 9.30 -1.89 -6.58
C LEU A 19 8.06 -1.03 -6.81
N GLU A 20 8.05 -0.23 -7.87
CA GLU A 20 6.95 0.67 -8.23
C GLU A 20 5.65 -0.10 -8.55
N ARG A 21 5.77 -1.22 -9.27
CA ARG A 21 4.65 -2.12 -9.56
C ARG A 21 4.06 -2.78 -8.32
N ASN A 22 4.89 -3.12 -7.34
CA ASN A 22 4.40 -3.73 -6.09
C ASN A 22 3.64 -2.75 -5.19
N GLN A 23 3.94 -1.45 -5.26
CA GLN A 23 3.29 -0.45 -4.40
C GLN A 23 1.89 -0.04 -4.88
N SER A 24 1.63 -0.06 -6.18
CA SER A 24 0.44 0.55 -6.79
C SER A 24 -0.88 -0.20 -6.59
N ASN A 25 -0.87 -1.49 -6.25
CA ASN A 25 -2.09 -2.32 -6.19
C ASN A 25 -2.20 -3.24 -4.97
N SER A 26 -1.56 -2.89 -3.85
CA SER A 26 -1.66 -3.72 -2.65
C SER A 26 -3.01 -3.51 -1.96
N TRP A 27 -3.93 -4.44 -2.20
CA TRP A 27 -5.12 -4.58 -1.37
C TRP A 27 -4.71 -5.18 -0.03
N LEU A 28 -5.00 -4.45 1.05
CA LEU A 28 -4.66 -4.83 2.40
C LEU A 28 -5.90 -5.36 3.12
N SER A 29 -5.74 -6.48 3.82
CA SER A 29 -6.70 -6.91 4.83
C SER A 29 -6.64 -6.00 6.06
N LEU A 30 -7.62 -6.07 6.96
CA LEU A 30 -7.58 -5.33 8.23
C LEU A 30 -6.28 -5.57 9.03
N THR A 31 -5.79 -6.82 9.06
CA THR A 31 -4.55 -7.16 9.77
C THR A 31 -3.33 -6.56 9.07
N SER A 32 -3.29 -6.58 7.74
CA SER A 32 -2.21 -5.96 6.97
C SER A 32 -2.23 -4.44 7.09
N ALA A 33 -3.42 -3.82 7.07
CA ALA A 33 -3.61 -2.39 7.28
C ALA A 33 -3.19 -1.93 8.69
N THR A 34 -3.39 -2.77 9.71
CA THR A 34 -2.89 -2.53 11.08
C THR A 34 -1.36 -2.43 11.07
N LYS A 35 -0.68 -3.37 10.39
CA LYS A 35 0.79 -3.35 10.26
C LYS A 35 1.28 -2.16 9.45
N TYR A 36 0.56 -1.81 8.38
CA TYR A 36 0.92 -0.72 7.48
C TYR A 36 0.80 0.66 8.16
N THR A 37 -0.30 0.88 8.89
CA THR A 37 -0.58 2.17 9.55
C THR A 37 0.05 2.30 10.94
N GLY A 38 0.45 1.20 11.56
CA GLY A 38 0.82 1.16 12.98
C GLY A 38 -0.36 1.36 13.95
N LEU A 39 -1.59 1.52 13.44
CA LEU A 39 -2.78 1.75 14.26
C LEU A 39 -3.48 0.45 14.65
N SER A 40 -4.26 0.49 15.73
CA SER A 40 -5.05 -0.65 16.17
C SER A 40 -6.19 -0.99 15.19
N LYS A 41 -6.60 -2.27 15.15
CA LYS A 41 -7.79 -2.73 14.42
C LYS A 41 -9.05 -1.95 14.80
N SER A 42 -9.16 -1.56 16.08
CA SER A 42 -10.27 -0.78 16.64
C SER A 42 -10.34 0.61 16.01
N THR A 43 -9.19 1.26 15.87
CA THR A 43 -9.06 2.59 15.25
C THR A 43 -9.49 2.54 13.79
N LEU A 44 -8.98 1.57 13.02
CA LEU A 44 -9.34 1.39 11.61
C LEU A 44 -10.85 1.11 11.44
N ARG A 45 -11.44 0.23 12.26
CA ARG A 45 -12.89 -0.02 12.21
C ARG A 45 -13.70 1.22 12.53
N ARG A 46 -13.25 2.03 13.49
CA ARG A 46 -13.93 3.29 13.84
C ARG A 46 -13.88 4.29 12.68
N ALA A 47 -12.72 4.48 12.05
CA ALA A 47 -12.57 5.34 10.87
C ALA A 47 -13.48 4.90 9.72
N VAL A 48 -13.59 3.58 9.48
CA VAL A 48 -14.50 3.00 8.50
C VAL A 48 -15.97 3.23 8.87
N SER A 49 -16.34 3.08 10.15
CA SER A 49 -17.71 3.31 10.63
C SER A 49 -18.12 4.78 10.58
N LYS A 50 -17.17 5.70 10.76
CA LYS A 50 -17.39 7.14 10.62
C LYS A 50 -17.45 7.61 9.16
N GLY A 51 -17.04 6.77 8.21
CA GLY A 51 -16.96 7.12 6.79
C GLY A 51 -15.70 7.91 6.40
N GLU A 52 -14.76 8.10 7.32
CA GLU A 52 -13.48 8.80 7.08
C GLU A 52 -12.54 7.96 6.21
N LEU A 53 -12.57 6.63 6.37
CA LEU A 53 -11.71 5.69 5.64
C LEU A 53 -12.51 4.83 4.65
N ARG A 54 -12.17 4.95 3.36
CA ARG A 54 -12.79 4.18 2.28
C ARG A 54 -12.37 2.71 2.34
N VAL A 55 -13.31 1.80 2.11
CA VAL A 55 -13.09 0.35 2.09
C VAL A 55 -13.92 -0.33 1.01
N SER A 56 -13.41 -1.43 0.47
CA SER A 56 -14.21 -2.37 -0.32
C SER A 56 -14.82 -3.42 0.60
N ARG A 57 -16.10 -3.70 0.39
CA ARG A 57 -16.88 -4.74 1.09
C ARG A 57 -17.36 -5.84 0.16
N SER A 58 -16.88 -5.87 -1.08
CA SER A 58 -17.37 -6.73 -2.17
C SER A 58 -17.38 -8.23 -1.85
N THR A 59 -16.49 -8.69 -0.95
CA THR A 59 -16.33 -10.11 -0.62
C THR A 59 -16.70 -10.43 0.83
N GLY A 60 -17.42 -9.52 1.52
CA GLY A 60 -17.77 -9.65 2.94
C GLY A 60 -16.61 -9.39 3.92
N LYS A 61 -15.38 -9.23 3.41
CA LYS A 61 -14.20 -8.79 4.17
C LYS A 61 -13.94 -7.31 3.94
N LEU A 62 -13.37 -6.65 4.95
CA LEU A 62 -12.86 -5.29 4.81
C LEU A 62 -11.52 -5.32 4.07
N LEU A 63 -11.53 -4.81 2.84
CA LEU A 63 -10.35 -4.63 2.01
C LEU A 63 -10.04 -3.13 1.88
N PHE A 64 -8.80 -2.79 2.16
CA PHE A 64 -8.27 -1.44 2.12
C PHE A 64 -7.33 -1.32 0.92
N GLN A 65 -7.36 -0.20 0.21
CA GLN A 65 -6.30 0.13 -0.74
C GLN A 65 -5.29 1.04 -0.06
N THR A 66 -4.00 0.82 -0.30
CA THR A 66 -2.93 1.67 0.26
C THR A 66 -3.18 3.14 -0.02
N LYS A 67 -3.52 3.51 -1.27
CA LYS A 67 -3.85 4.90 -1.64
C LYS A 67 -4.98 5.54 -0.84
N TRP A 68 -5.94 4.75 -0.36
CA TRP A 68 -7.04 5.27 0.46
C TRP A 68 -6.59 5.51 1.89
N ILE A 69 -5.73 4.63 2.41
CA ILE A 69 -5.10 4.80 3.72
C ILE A 69 -4.18 6.01 3.70
N ASP A 70 -3.33 6.15 2.68
CA ASP A 70 -2.39 7.27 2.57
C ASP A 70 -3.12 8.60 2.52
N LYS A 71 -4.18 8.69 1.69
CA LYS A 71 -5.04 9.87 1.63
C LYS A 71 -5.67 10.18 3.00
N TRP A 72 -6.15 9.15 3.70
CA TRP A 72 -6.77 9.33 5.01
C TRP A 72 -5.78 9.74 6.10
N LEU A 73 -4.53 9.25 6.06
CA LEU A 73 -3.49 9.58 7.03
C LEU A 73 -2.94 11.00 6.85
N VAL A 74 -2.83 11.45 5.59
CA VAL A 74 -2.27 12.77 5.26
C VAL A 74 -3.32 13.89 5.35
N GLY A 75 -4.61 13.57 5.17
CA GLY A 75 -5.74 14.52 5.23
C GLY A 75 -6.25 14.90 3.85
#